data_AF-A0A2G2YL95-F1
#
_entry.id   AF-A0A2G2YL95-F1
#
_cell.length_a   1.000
_cell.length_b   1.000
_cell.length_c   1.000
_cell.angle_alpha   90.00
_cell.angle_beta   90.00
_cell.angle_gamma   90.00
#
_symmetry.space_group_name_H-M   'P 1'
#
loop_
_entity.id
_entity.type
_entity.pdbx_description
1 polymer ?
#
loop_
_entity_poly.entity_id
_entity_poly.type
_entity_poly.pdbx_seq_one_letter_code
_entity_poly.pdbx_strand_id
1 'polypeptide(L)'
;MANRETLQKLLMSSSDEEGEIVPNCITNYHFVDRNGESVSFSILPLHWGRDDILGTVNSEIFLREAAADGLQHIYKKVLAWRFELSYALPEIHVFSRGKIWIKLLKPRKSYAYTIRTILIIVHFLHFVKKKPDAIEEILWNYIGKNLRF
;
A
#
# COMPACT_ATOMS: atom_id res chain seq x y z
N MET A 1 37.58 -12.14 15.92
CA MET A 1 36.56 -13.07 15.37
C MET A 1 35.46 -13.19 16.41
N ALA A 2 34.26 -12.68 16.14
CA ALA A 2 33.13 -12.82 17.08
C ALA A 2 32.61 -14.26 17.04
N ASN A 3 32.48 -14.89 18.21
CA ASN A 3 32.00 -16.27 18.33
C ASN A 3 30.49 -16.34 18.00
N ARG A 4 30.06 -17.48 17.44
CA ARG A 4 28.69 -17.78 17.00
C ARG A 4 27.67 -17.57 18.12
N GLU A 5 28.05 -17.78 19.38
CA GLU A 5 27.23 -17.49 20.56
C GLU A 5 27.00 -15.99 20.77
N THR A 6 27.98 -15.14 20.49
CA THR A 6 27.85 -13.68 20.58
C THR A 6 26.91 -13.15 19.50
N LEU A 7 26.94 -13.75 18.30
CA LEU A 7 26.02 -13.43 17.21
C LEU A 7 24.59 -13.92 17.50
N GLN A 8 24.44 -15.10 18.12
CA GLN A 8 23.12 -15.60 18.55
C GLN A 8 22.53 -14.74 19.68
N LYS A 9 23.37 -14.25 20.60
CA LYS A 9 22.92 -13.34 21.67
C LYS A 9 22.51 -11.95 21.17
N LEU A 10 23.18 -11.42 20.14
CA LEU A 10 22.79 -10.17 19.46
C LEU A 10 21.49 -10.33 18.63
N LEU A 11 21.25 -11.51 18.07
CA LEU A 11 19.99 -11.84 17.38
C LEU A 11 18.81 -11.98 18.35
N MET A 12 19.06 -12.47 19.57
CA MET A 12 18.04 -12.60 20.63
C MET A 12 17.82 -11.31 21.44
N SER A 13 18.63 -10.26 21.26
CA SER A 13 18.48 -8.98 21.97
C SER A 13 17.96 -7.83 21.09
N SER A 14 17.51 -8.13 19.88
CA SER A 14 16.92 -7.15 18.95
C SER A 14 15.50 -7.59 18.61
N SER A 15 14.52 -6.97 19.27
CA SER A 15 13.07 -6.99 19.00
C SER A 15 12.21 -7.80 19.98
N ASP A 16 12.10 -7.32 21.22
CA ASP A 16 10.85 -7.39 21.98
C ASP A 16 9.84 -6.38 21.40
N GLU A 17 9.31 -6.64 20.21
CA GLU A 17 8.01 -6.10 19.82
C GLU A 17 7.03 -7.26 19.90
N GLU A 18 6.18 -7.24 20.94
CA GLU A 18 5.03 -8.12 21.13
C GLU A 18 4.41 -8.47 19.76
N GLY A 19 4.42 -9.76 19.44
CA GLY A 19 4.13 -10.29 18.12
C GLY A 19 2.71 -10.00 17.63
N GLU A 20 2.50 -8.82 17.06
CA GLU A 20 1.33 -8.55 16.22
C GLU A 20 1.53 -9.32 14.91
N ILE A 21 0.88 -10.48 14.78
CA ILE A 21 0.86 -11.27 13.55
C ILE A 21 0.33 -10.37 12.44
N VAL A 22 1.21 -9.88 11.57
CA VAL A 22 0.82 -9.04 10.45
C VAL A 22 0.32 -9.94 9.33
N PRO A 23 -0.98 -9.93 9.00
CA PRO A 23 -1.44 -10.71 7.88
C PRO A 23 -0.88 -10.10 6.58
N ASN A 24 -0.51 -10.96 5.63
CA ASN A 24 -0.06 -10.53 4.30
C ASN A 24 -1.16 -9.78 3.52
N CYS A 25 -2.40 -9.83 4.01
CA CYS A 25 -3.56 -9.14 3.44
C CYS A 25 -4.50 -8.64 4.54
N ILE A 26 -5.28 -7.58 4.25
CA ILE A 26 -6.17 -6.93 5.22
C ILE A 26 -7.53 -6.60 4.61
N THR A 27 -8.59 -6.79 5.39
CA THR A 27 -9.97 -6.40 5.05
C THR A 27 -10.48 -5.35 6.02
N ASN A 28 -11.65 -4.78 5.75
CA ASN A 28 -12.27 -3.72 6.54
C ASN A 28 -11.32 -2.57 6.97
N TYR A 29 -10.37 -2.23 6.09
CA TYR A 29 -9.29 -1.32 6.42
C TYR A 29 -9.69 0.15 6.24
N HIS A 30 -9.00 1.03 6.94
CA HIS A 30 -8.98 2.47 6.68
C HIS A 30 -7.63 3.06 7.07
N PHE A 31 -7.36 4.26 6.58
CA PHE A 31 -6.14 4.99 6.92
C PHE A 31 -6.48 6.29 7.62
N VAL A 32 -5.67 6.62 8.63
CA VAL A 32 -5.78 7.87 9.35
C VAL A 32 -4.46 8.59 9.42
N ASP A 33 -4.50 9.91 9.55
CA ASP A 33 -3.33 10.71 9.88
C ASP A 33 -3.04 10.70 11.40
N ARG A 34 -2.10 11.53 11.85
CA ARG A 34 -1.76 11.71 13.26
C ARG A 34 -2.91 12.26 14.11
N ASN A 35 -3.84 12.99 13.51
CA ASN A 35 -5.00 13.57 14.19
C ASN A 35 -6.16 12.58 14.27
N GLY A 36 -6.05 11.41 13.61
CA GLY A 36 -7.10 10.42 13.52
C GLY A 36 -8.10 10.67 12.39
N GLU A 37 -7.83 11.65 11.51
CA GLU A 37 -8.70 11.96 10.38
C GLU A 37 -8.50 10.96 9.24
N SER A 38 -9.60 10.58 8.58
CA SER A 38 -9.56 9.65 7.45
C SER A 38 -8.81 10.25 6.26
N VAL A 39 -7.71 9.62 5.83
CA VAL A 39 -6.89 10.06 4.70
C VAL A 39 -6.75 8.98 3.64
N SER A 40 -6.53 9.36 2.38
CA SER A 40 -6.20 8.39 1.33
C SER A 40 -4.74 7.95 1.45
N PHE A 41 -4.45 6.66 1.29
CA PHE A 41 -3.07 6.18 1.18
C PHE A 41 -2.35 6.72 -0.07
N SER A 42 -3.09 7.22 -1.06
CA SER A 42 -2.51 7.72 -2.33
C SER A 42 -1.66 8.99 -2.16
N ILE A 43 -1.69 9.64 -0.99
CA ILE A 43 -0.79 10.76 -0.67
C ILE A 43 0.61 10.27 -0.29
N LEU A 44 0.76 8.97 -0.02
CA LEU A 44 2.06 8.34 0.18
C LEU A 44 2.76 8.15 -1.17
N PRO A 45 4.10 8.05 -1.16
CA PRO A 45 4.86 7.68 -2.34
C PRO A 45 4.34 6.41 -2.99
N LEU A 46 4.16 6.49 -4.31
CA LEU A 46 3.91 5.34 -5.16
C LEU A 46 5.26 4.73 -5.55
N HIS A 47 5.43 3.45 -5.26
CA HIS A 47 6.68 2.72 -5.43
C HIS A 47 6.57 1.74 -6.60
N TRP A 48 7.51 1.81 -7.54
CA TRP A 48 7.44 1.08 -8.81
C TRP A 48 8.45 -0.07 -8.93
N GLY A 49 9.58 -0.04 -8.21
CA GLY A 49 10.66 -1.02 -8.39
C GLY A 49 11.55 -1.25 -7.17
N ARG A 50 12.36 -2.32 -7.19
CA ARG A 50 13.11 -2.85 -6.02
C ARG A 50 14.18 -1.89 -5.45
N ASP A 51 14.57 -0.88 -6.23
CA ASP A 51 15.67 0.05 -5.94
C ASP A 51 15.20 1.49 -5.65
N ASP A 52 13.88 1.73 -5.59
CA ASP A 52 13.36 3.02 -5.17
C ASP A 52 13.71 3.19 -3.68
N ILE A 53 14.76 3.97 -3.41
CA ILE A 53 15.08 4.38 -2.04
C ILE A 53 13.83 5.08 -1.52
N LEU A 54 13.14 4.42 -0.58
CA LEU A 54 12.11 5.04 0.21
C LEU A 54 12.77 6.16 1.00
N GLY A 55 12.88 7.34 0.37
CA GLY A 55 13.21 8.57 1.07
C GLY A 55 12.32 8.62 2.30
N THR A 56 12.90 8.96 3.45
CA THR A 56 12.18 9.02 4.72
C THR A 56 11.04 10.03 4.58
N VAL A 57 9.87 9.54 4.16
CA VAL A 57 8.68 10.37 4.09
C VAL A 57 8.19 10.46 5.52
N ASN A 58 8.27 11.67 6.06
CA ASN A 58 7.74 12.02 7.38
C ASN A 58 6.20 12.07 7.37
N SER A 59 5.54 11.25 6.56
CA SER A 59 4.10 11.10 6.59
C SER A 59 3.73 10.25 7.80
N GLU A 60 2.83 10.76 8.63
CA GLU A 60 2.28 10.08 9.80
C GLU A 60 0.94 9.48 9.44
N ILE A 61 0.96 8.50 8.54
CA ILE A 61 -0.24 7.78 8.10
C ILE A 61 -0.22 6.38 8.69
N PHE A 62 -1.37 5.98 9.23
CA PHE A 62 -1.53 4.72 9.93
C PHE A 62 -2.65 3.90 9.30
N LEU A 63 -2.34 2.65 8.98
CA LEU A 63 -3.28 1.62 8.60
C LEU A 63 -4.00 1.11 9.85
N ARG A 64 -5.32 1.03 9.76
CA ARG A 64 -6.21 0.51 10.80
C ARG A 64 -7.11 -0.59 10.26
N GLU A 65 -7.19 -1.72 10.97
CA GLU A 65 -8.28 -2.67 10.79
C GLU A 65 -9.40 -2.35 11.78
N ALA A 66 -10.62 -2.15 11.27
CA ALA A 66 -11.78 -2.01 12.14
C ALA A 66 -12.27 -3.40 12.56
N ALA A 67 -12.18 -3.71 13.85
CA ALA A 67 -12.75 -4.94 14.40
C ALA A 67 -14.25 -4.83 14.63
N ALA A 68 -14.94 -5.97 14.64
CA ALA A 68 -16.36 -6.05 14.91
C ALA A 68 -16.70 -5.83 16.40
N ASP A 69 -15.76 -6.09 17.30
CA ASP A 69 -15.89 -6.03 18.77
C ASP A 69 -15.37 -4.73 19.39
N GLY A 70 -14.93 -3.77 18.56
CA GLY A 70 -14.38 -2.49 19.01
C GLY A 70 -12.90 -2.53 19.43
N LEU A 71 -12.24 -3.69 19.47
CA LEU A 71 -10.81 -3.83 19.74
C LEU A 71 -10.00 -3.76 18.45
N GLN A 72 -9.33 -2.64 18.20
CA GLN A 72 -8.48 -2.49 17.02
C GLN A 72 -7.28 -3.47 17.08
N HIS A 73 -7.16 -4.34 16.08
CA HIS A 73 -6.12 -5.38 16.05
C HIS A 73 -4.98 -5.09 15.07
N ILE A 74 -5.08 -4.03 14.26
CA ILE A 74 -3.97 -3.54 13.44
C ILE A 74 -3.86 -2.03 13.58
N TYR A 75 -2.70 -1.55 14.00
CA TYR A 75 -2.33 -0.13 13.96
C TYR A 75 -0.88 0.06 13.50
N LYS A 76 -0.69 0.25 12.19
CA LYS A 76 0.66 0.26 11.58
C LYS A 76 0.93 1.53 10.79
N LYS A 77 2.08 2.15 11.05
CA LYS A 77 2.57 3.26 10.22
C LYS A 77 2.90 2.75 8.81
N VAL A 78 2.44 3.48 7.80
CA VAL A 78 2.62 3.18 6.39
C VAL A 78 3.44 4.27 5.72
N LEU A 79 4.41 3.85 4.90
CA LEU A 79 5.43 4.72 4.32
C LEU A 79 5.28 4.89 2.82
N ALA A 80 4.69 3.91 2.13
CA ALA A 80 4.49 3.92 0.69
C ALA A 80 3.37 2.97 0.28
N TRP A 81 3.00 3.03 -0.99
CA TRP A 81 2.07 2.09 -1.60
C TRP A 81 2.52 1.71 -3.00
N ARG A 82 1.99 0.60 -3.50
CA ARG A 82 2.20 0.12 -4.88
C ARG A 82 0.94 -0.57 -5.37
N PHE A 83 0.86 -0.78 -6.66
CA PHE A 83 -0.15 -1.65 -7.24
C PHE A 83 0.45 -2.59 -8.27
N GLU A 84 -0.17 -3.75 -8.41
CA GLU A 84 0.19 -4.78 -9.37
C GLU A 84 -1.00 -4.98 -10.32
N LEU A 85 -0.77 -4.73 -11.61
CA LEU A 85 -1.78 -4.97 -12.65
C LEU A 85 -1.68 -6.42 -13.11
N SER A 86 -2.06 -7.35 -12.22
CA SER A 86 -2.11 -8.79 -12.48
C SER A 86 -3.15 -9.13 -13.57
N TYR A 87 -3.20 -10.39 -14.05
CA TYR A 87 -4.12 -10.77 -15.13
C TYR A 87 -5.61 -10.89 -14.70
N ALA A 88 -5.85 -11.17 -13.42
CA ALA A 88 -7.19 -11.38 -12.87
C ALA A 88 -7.83 -10.07 -12.40
N LEU A 89 -7.25 -9.45 -11.37
CA LEU A 89 -7.68 -8.18 -10.78
C LEU A 89 -6.45 -7.37 -10.38
N PRO A 90 -6.52 -6.02 -10.40
CA PRO A 90 -5.44 -5.23 -9.86
C PRO A 90 -5.32 -5.44 -8.35
N GLU A 91 -4.10 -5.45 -7.86
CA GLU A 91 -3.80 -5.57 -6.45
C GLU A 91 -3.17 -4.29 -5.93
N ILE A 92 -3.51 -3.88 -4.71
CA ILE A 92 -2.91 -2.72 -4.07
C ILE A 92 -2.22 -3.19 -2.80
N HIS A 93 -1.00 -2.74 -2.61
CA HIS A 93 -0.18 -3.06 -1.45
C HIS A 93 0.33 -1.80 -0.79
N VAL A 94 0.50 -1.86 0.53
CA VAL A 94 1.09 -0.78 1.32
C VAL A 94 2.30 -1.24 2.09
N PHE A 95 3.32 -0.39 2.17
CA PHE A 95 4.57 -0.69 2.84
C PHE A 95 4.54 -0.17 4.27
N SER A 96 4.59 -1.09 5.23
CA SER A 96 4.58 -0.76 6.65
C SER A 96 5.99 -0.50 7.19
N ARG A 97 6.09 0.19 8.34
CA ARG A 97 7.36 0.40 9.06
C ARG A 97 8.10 -0.91 9.40
N GLY A 98 7.36 -2.01 9.56
CA GLY A 98 7.93 -3.36 9.76
C GLY A 98 8.58 -3.97 8.51
N LYS A 99 8.75 -3.19 7.43
CA LYS A 99 9.28 -3.61 6.12
C LYS A 99 8.46 -4.70 5.43
N ILE A 100 7.17 -4.77 5.75
CA ILE A 100 6.23 -5.74 5.19
C ILE A 100 5.28 -5.02 4.22
N TRP A 101 5.08 -5.63 3.05
CA TRP A 101 4.02 -5.27 2.12
C TRP A 101 2.72 -5.96 2.51
N ILE A 102 1.68 -5.17 2.74
CA ILE A 102 0.35 -5.66 3.14
C ILE A 102 -0.61 -5.44 1.97
N LYS A 103 -1.25 -6.51 1.49
CA LYS A 103 -2.25 -6.44 0.42
C LYS A 103 -3.58 -5.91 0.95
N LEU A 104 -4.12 -4.88 0.31
CA LEU A 104 -5.42 -4.31 0.63
C LEU A 104 -6.53 -5.06 -0.11
N LEU A 105 -7.47 -5.66 0.62
CA LEU A 105 -8.58 -6.42 0.03
C LEU A 105 -9.87 -5.59 -0.09
N LYS A 106 -10.48 -5.26 1.05
CA LYS A 106 -11.76 -4.53 1.09
C LYS A 106 -11.67 -3.36 2.08
N PRO A 107 -11.95 -2.11 1.68
CA PRO A 107 -11.99 -1.00 2.61
C PRO A 107 -13.21 -1.07 3.52
N ARG A 108 -13.13 -0.41 4.67
CA ARG A 108 -14.30 -0.10 5.52
C ARG A 108 -15.33 0.68 4.70
N LYS A 109 -16.62 0.40 4.90
CA LYS A 109 -17.71 1.01 4.10
C LYS A 109 -17.68 2.54 4.08
N SER A 110 -17.44 3.18 5.23
CA SER A 110 -17.33 4.65 5.33
C SER A 110 -16.06 5.20 4.66
N TYR A 111 -14.99 4.41 4.60
CA TYR A 111 -13.71 4.79 4.00
C TYR A 111 -13.68 4.63 2.48
N ALA A 112 -14.59 3.81 1.92
CA ALA A 112 -14.65 3.54 0.49
C ALA A 112 -14.79 4.81 -0.37
N TYR A 113 -15.46 5.86 0.16
CA TYR A 113 -15.57 7.14 -0.55
C TYR A 113 -14.22 7.84 -0.66
N THR A 114 -13.42 7.87 0.41
CA THR A 114 -12.09 8.51 0.49
C THR A 114 -11.13 7.99 -0.56
N ILE A 115 -11.16 6.68 -0.84
CA ILE A 115 -10.23 6.03 -1.79
C ILE A 115 -10.88 5.69 -3.14
N ARG A 116 -12.13 6.09 -3.37
CA ARG A 116 -12.88 5.70 -4.57
C ARG A 116 -12.12 6.05 -5.86
N THR A 117 -11.60 7.28 -5.93
CA THR A 117 -10.89 7.78 -7.10
C THR A 117 -9.65 6.93 -7.42
N ILE A 118 -8.85 6.58 -6.41
CA ILE A 118 -7.64 5.80 -6.65
C ILE A 118 -7.96 4.37 -7.07
N LEU A 119 -9.02 3.76 -6.51
CA LEU A 119 -9.50 2.45 -6.96
C LEU A 119 -9.94 2.50 -8.42
N ILE A 120 -10.71 3.52 -8.82
CA ILE A 120 -11.13 3.69 -10.23
C ILE A 120 -9.92 3.81 -11.15
N ILE A 121 -8.93 4.63 -10.81
CA ILE A 121 -7.71 4.81 -11.62
C ILE A 121 -6.96 3.49 -11.77
N VAL A 122 -6.74 2.75 -10.68
CA VAL A 122 -6.02 1.46 -10.72
C VAL A 122 -6.78 0.43 -11.57
N HIS A 123 -8.12 0.36 -11.45
CA HIS A 123 -8.94 -0.51 -12.28
C HIS A 123 -8.96 -0.09 -13.75
N PHE A 124 -8.95 1.22 -14.02
CA PHE A 124 -8.83 1.75 -15.38
C PHE A 124 -7.49 1.38 -16.01
N LEU A 125 -6.38 1.56 -15.29
CA LEU A 125 -5.04 1.16 -15.76
C LEU A 125 -4.97 -0.35 -16.04
N HIS A 126 -5.58 -1.17 -15.18
CA HIS A 126 -5.71 -2.61 -15.42
C HIS A 126 -6.49 -2.92 -16.71
N PHE A 127 -7.60 -2.22 -16.95
CA PHE A 127 -8.40 -2.38 -18.17
C PHE A 127 -7.60 -2.01 -19.42
N VAL A 128 -6.92 -0.86 -19.42
CA VAL A 128 -6.07 -0.40 -20.54
C VAL A 128 -4.98 -1.42 -20.83
N LYS A 129 -4.28 -1.92 -19.80
CA LYS A 129 -3.23 -2.94 -19.95
C LYS A 129 -3.75 -4.24 -20.57
N LYS A 130 -4.98 -4.65 -20.23
CA LYS A 130 -5.58 -5.90 -20.70
C LYS A 130 -6.20 -5.82 -22.10
N LYS A 131 -6.65 -4.63 -22.50
CA LYS A 131 -7.32 -4.40 -23.79
C LYS A 131 -6.75 -3.15 -24.46
N PRO A 132 -5.48 -3.18 -24.90
CA PRO A 132 -4.85 -2.02 -25.54
C PRO A 132 -5.65 -1.56 -26.76
N ASP A 133 -6.05 -2.48 -27.64
CA ASP A 133 -6.77 -2.20 -28.89
C ASP A 133 -8.11 -1.48 -28.67
N ALA A 134 -8.77 -1.70 -27.53
CA ALA A 134 -10.07 -1.09 -27.24
C ALA A 134 -9.99 0.43 -27.00
N ILE A 135 -8.79 0.95 -26.77
CA ILE A 135 -8.54 2.35 -26.39
C ILE A 135 -7.41 2.95 -27.23
N GLU A 136 -6.72 2.13 -28.03
CA GLU A 136 -5.50 2.47 -28.75
C GLU A 136 -5.67 3.73 -29.60
N GLU A 137 -6.65 3.75 -30.50
CA GLU A 137 -6.87 4.88 -31.40
C GLU A 137 -7.19 6.17 -30.64
N ILE A 138 -8.08 6.11 -29.65
CA ILE A 138 -8.49 7.28 -28.85
C ILE A 138 -7.31 7.79 -28.03
N LEU A 139 -6.56 6.88 -27.39
CA LEU A 139 -5.46 7.22 -26.50
C LEU A 139 -4.28 7.78 -27.28
N TRP A 140 -3.87 7.16 -28.39
CA TRP A 140 -2.80 7.69 -29.23
C TRP A 140 -3.17 9.00 -29.90
N ASN A 141 -4.43 9.16 -30.34
CA ASN A 141 -4.89 10.45 -30.86
C ASN A 141 -4.84 11.54 -29.79
N TYR A 142 -5.17 11.23 -28.54
CA TYR A 142 -5.09 12.19 -27.43
C TYR A 142 -3.64 12.48 -27.03
N ILE A 143 -2.82 11.45 -26.82
CA ILE A 143 -1.42 11.55 -26.43
C ILE A 143 -0.62 12.25 -27.53
N GLY A 144 -0.69 11.82 -28.79
CA GLY A 144 0.06 12.45 -29.89
C GLY A 144 -0.33 13.91 -30.14
N LYS A 145 -1.55 14.32 -29.80
CA LYS A 145 -1.97 15.73 -29.90
C LYS A 145 -1.49 16.58 -28.73
N ASN A 146 -1.45 16.04 -27.50
CA ASN A 146 -1.22 16.82 -26.27
C ASN A 146 0.17 16.63 -25.66
N LEU A 147 0.79 15.48 -25.87
CA LEU A 147 2.14 15.12 -25.46
C LEU A 147 2.97 15.01 -26.74
N ARG A 148 3.48 16.15 -27.21
CA ARG A 148 4.48 16.17 -28.29
C ARG A 148 5.79 15.64 -27.71
N PHE A 149 6.17 14.43 -28.09
CA PHE A 149 7.52 13.90 -27.88
C PHE A 149 8.41 14.29 -29.06
#